data_AF-A0A957DE99-F1
#
_entry.id   AF-A0A957DE99-F1
#
_cell.length_a   1.000
_cell.length_b   1.000
_cell.length_c   1.000
_cell.angle_alpha   90.00
_cell.angle_beta   90.00
_cell.angle_gamma   90.00
#
_symmetry.space_group_name_H-M   'P 1'
#
loop_
_entity.id
_entity.type
_entity.pdbx_description
1 polymer ?
#
loop_
_entity_poly.entity_id
_entity_poly.type
_entity_poly.pdbx_seq_one_letter_code
_entity_poly.pdbx_strand_id
1 'polypeptide(L)'
;MRHVPRFALIIVLAGIILLVGGRAHANTQSVDCVDGYADIYPCENVNLLGQVTLADMGVTNPDLHGNDHWGWTDPDTGKDYVVFGISDRTTFIDVSDPTGPVFLGTLMGADGASQWRDIKVYENYAFITADIPTSSGVQVFDLTKLRDVTNPPETFTADAFYDGFGPGHNLWINEESGYLYAFRSNTCDAAIHVVNIQDPLNPTFAGCVATDDAPLSDSECIMYDGPDADYTGREICFTGSDDDMGIDDVTDKENPVVIARFGYPTIQRAHQGSLTADRKYWLLSDTMDEQNLGINTRTYAFDVTDLDNPHYLGYYEHDNTSRDHNLYIVGHLAYETNWTAGLHILDISNLPGTDFTEVGYFDVMPETNSIAQEGSWSNYPWWDDFVSVSTTAGGLYLLQYVPEAPTSVSLSGFAGIPATPLWLPLLLLGSLSLVILAWRKQRA
;
A
#
# COMPACT_ATOMS: atom_id res chain seq x y z
N MET A 1 -72.86 -32.78 -20.19
CA MET A 1 -72.17 -32.46 -21.47
C MET A 1 -71.28 -31.26 -21.20
N ARG A 2 -69.96 -31.26 -21.23
CA ARG A 2 -68.94 -32.17 -21.77
C ARG A 2 -67.71 -32.13 -20.85
N HIS A 3 -67.00 -33.26 -20.78
CA HIS A 3 -65.63 -33.39 -20.27
C HIS A 3 -64.63 -32.64 -21.14
N VAL A 4 -63.60 -32.05 -20.51
CA VAL A 4 -62.22 -31.99 -21.02
C VAL A 4 -61.27 -32.07 -19.82
N PRO A 5 -60.30 -33.02 -19.77
CA PRO A 5 -59.32 -33.13 -18.70
C PRO A 5 -58.07 -32.28 -19.01
N ARG A 6 -57.43 -31.70 -18.00
CA ARG A 6 -56.08 -31.14 -18.13
C ARG A 6 -55.07 -32.16 -17.62
N PHE A 7 -54.15 -32.52 -18.50
CA PHE A 7 -53.03 -33.43 -18.29
C PHE A 7 -52.12 -32.93 -17.16
N ALA A 8 -51.81 -33.80 -16.21
CA ALA A 8 -50.66 -33.66 -15.34
C ALA A 8 -49.41 -34.11 -16.12
N LEU A 9 -48.50 -33.18 -16.39
CA LEU A 9 -47.19 -33.47 -16.97
C LEU A 9 -46.25 -33.87 -15.83
N ILE A 10 -45.96 -35.16 -15.71
CA ILE A 10 -44.88 -35.67 -14.88
C ILE A 10 -43.59 -35.49 -15.68
N ILE A 11 -42.76 -34.51 -15.28
CA ILE A 11 -41.37 -34.42 -15.74
C ILE A 11 -40.52 -35.17 -14.71
N VAL A 12 -40.03 -36.33 -15.10
CA VAL A 12 -38.93 -37.03 -14.41
C VAL A 12 -37.64 -36.33 -14.86
N LEU A 13 -37.09 -35.46 -14.01
CA LEU A 13 -35.73 -34.96 -14.16
C LEU A 13 -34.81 -35.90 -13.39
N ALA A 14 -34.09 -36.74 -14.14
CA ALA A 14 -32.99 -37.54 -13.62
C ALA A 14 -31.89 -36.58 -13.13
N GLY A 15 -31.67 -36.57 -11.81
CA GLY A 15 -30.57 -35.84 -11.20
C GLY A 15 -29.24 -36.50 -11.56
N ILE A 16 -28.41 -35.79 -12.31
CA ILE A 16 -26.97 -36.01 -12.29
C ILE A 16 -26.43 -35.08 -11.22
N ILE A 17 -26.13 -35.64 -10.04
CA ILE A 17 -25.32 -34.97 -9.03
C ILE A 17 -23.88 -35.01 -9.55
N LEU A 18 -23.45 -33.93 -10.17
CA LEU A 18 -22.05 -33.63 -10.38
C LEU A 18 -21.54 -32.97 -9.09
N LEU A 19 -20.98 -33.80 -8.20
CA LEU A 19 -20.06 -33.35 -7.16
C LEU A 19 -18.82 -32.81 -7.86
N VAL A 20 -18.83 -31.53 -8.20
CA VAL A 20 -17.61 -30.80 -8.49
C VAL A 20 -17.18 -30.18 -7.17
N GLY A 21 -16.21 -30.81 -6.52
CA GLY A 21 -15.35 -30.11 -5.57
C GLY A 21 -14.55 -29.09 -6.38
N GLY A 22 -15.12 -27.91 -6.56
CA GLY A 22 -14.46 -26.79 -7.21
C GLY A 22 -13.49 -26.17 -6.22
N ARG A 23 -12.19 -26.31 -6.48
CA ARG A 23 -11.22 -25.33 -6.02
C ARG A 23 -11.66 -23.98 -6.61
N ALA A 24 -11.89 -22.98 -5.77
CA ALA A 24 -12.01 -21.60 -6.24
C ALA A 24 -10.64 -21.21 -6.80
N HIS A 25 -10.48 -21.35 -8.11
CA HIS A 25 -9.35 -20.76 -8.82
C HIS A 25 -9.83 -19.39 -9.30
N ALA A 26 -9.22 -18.32 -8.80
CA ALA A 26 -9.34 -17.01 -9.41
C ALA A 26 -8.98 -17.15 -10.90
N ASN A 27 -9.88 -16.76 -11.78
CA ASN A 27 -9.68 -16.84 -13.22
C ASN A 27 -9.22 -15.46 -13.69
N THR A 28 -7.91 -15.22 -13.73
CA THR A 28 -7.37 -13.96 -14.27
C THR A 28 -6.15 -14.24 -15.15
N GLN A 29 -6.38 -14.37 -16.45
CA GLN A 29 -5.29 -14.21 -17.41
C GLN A 29 -4.92 -12.72 -17.42
N SER A 30 -3.62 -12.40 -17.43
CA SER A 30 -3.16 -11.01 -17.53
C SER A 30 -3.80 -10.30 -18.72
N VAL A 31 -4.24 -9.05 -18.51
CA VAL A 31 -4.86 -8.19 -19.50
C VAL A 31 -3.99 -6.96 -19.70
N ASP A 32 -3.42 -6.85 -20.89
CA ASP A 32 -2.61 -5.71 -21.26
C ASP A 32 -3.48 -4.45 -21.42
N CYS A 33 -2.94 -3.30 -21.04
CA CYS A 33 -3.53 -2.00 -21.33
C CYS A 33 -3.36 -1.67 -22.81
N VAL A 34 -4.44 -1.76 -23.58
CA VAL A 34 -4.42 -1.52 -25.03
C VAL A 34 -5.55 -0.56 -25.39
N ASP A 35 -5.22 0.47 -26.16
CA ASP A 35 -6.18 1.51 -26.59
C ASP A 35 -6.92 2.18 -25.41
N GLY A 36 -6.23 2.34 -24.27
CA GLY A 36 -6.72 3.02 -23.07
C GLY A 36 -7.52 2.14 -22.10
N TYR A 37 -7.56 0.81 -22.33
CA TYR A 37 -8.33 -0.11 -21.49
C TYR A 37 -7.60 -1.43 -21.24
N ALA A 38 -7.77 -1.95 -20.02
CA ALA A 38 -7.48 -3.33 -19.64
C ALA A 38 -8.81 -3.96 -19.17
N ASP A 39 -9.42 -4.77 -20.03
CA ASP A 39 -10.79 -5.26 -19.89
C ASP A 39 -11.80 -4.10 -19.81
N ILE A 40 -12.44 -3.88 -18.66
CA ILE A 40 -13.40 -2.79 -18.44
C ILE A 40 -12.76 -1.56 -17.80
N TYR A 41 -11.50 -1.65 -17.40
CA TYR A 41 -10.81 -0.62 -16.62
C TYR A 41 -10.05 0.32 -17.53
N PRO A 42 -10.34 1.64 -17.50
CA PRO A 42 -9.49 2.64 -18.11
C PRO A 42 -8.08 2.56 -17.54
N CYS A 43 -7.08 2.67 -18.41
CA CYS A 43 -5.69 2.60 -18.00
C CYS A 43 -4.79 3.34 -18.98
N GLU A 44 -3.60 3.69 -18.49
CA GLU A 44 -2.47 4.10 -19.30
C GLU A 44 -1.22 3.45 -18.72
N ASN A 45 -0.45 2.73 -19.57
CA ASN A 45 0.81 2.07 -19.18
C ASN A 45 0.72 1.13 -17.97
N VAL A 46 -0.47 0.69 -17.56
CA VAL A 46 -0.65 -0.21 -16.42
C VAL A 46 -1.53 -1.40 -16.82
N ASN A 47 -0.95 -2.59 -16.83
CA ASN A 47 -1.65 -3.84 -17.13
C ASN A 47 -2.32 -4.41 -15.87
N LEU A 48 -3.40 -5.17 -16.06
CA LEU A 48 -4.00 -5.99 -15.01
C LEU A 48 -3.38 -7.38 -15.03
N LEU A 49 -2.64 -7.77 -13.99
CA LEU A 49 -2.09 -9.14 -13.89
C LEU A 49 -3.09 -10.11 -13.30
N GLY A 50 -3.72 -9.73 -12.19
CA GLY A 50 -4.61 -10.60 -11.44
C GLY A 50 -5.52 -9.85 -10.48
N GLN A 51 -6.58 -10.52 -10.02
CA GLN A 51 -7.51 -10.00 -9.04
C GLN A 51 -7.95 -11.11 -8.10
N VAL A 52 -8.06 -10.80 -6.81
CA VAL A 52 -8.76 -11.61 -5.81
C VAL A 52 -9.91 -10.77 -5.27
N THR A 53 -11.14 -11.11 -5.64
CA THR A 53 -12.32 -10.35 -5.21
C THR A 53 -12.66 -10.63 -3.74
N LEU A 54 -13.44 -9.75 -3.10
CA LEU A 54 -13.96 -10.02 -1.76
C LEU A 54 -14.78 -11.34 -1.74
N ALA A 55 -15.49 -11.64 -2.83
CA ALA A 55 -16.25 -12.89 -2.96
C ALA A 55 -15.33 -14.13 -3.01
N ASP A 56 -14.18 -14.04 -3.70
CA ASP A 56 -13.17 -15.12 -3.71
C ASP A 56 -12.59 -15.36 -2.31
N MET A 57 -12.50 -14.30 -1.49
CA MET A 57 -12.10 -14.35 -0.08
C MET A 57 -13.22 -14.80 0.87
N GLY A 58 -14.38 -15.20 0.34
CA GLY A 58 -15.51 -15.71 1.11
C GLY A 58 -16.38 -14.63 1.76
N VAL A 59 -16.25 -13.37 1.36
CA VAL A 59 -17.14 -12.28 1.82
C VAL A 59 -18.48 -12.39 1.11
N THR A 60 -19.55 -12.50 1.90
CA THR A 60 -20.93 -12.56 1.40
C THR A 60 -21.83 -11.46 1.96
N ASN A 61 -21.38 -10.77 3.01
CA ASN A 61 -22.08 -9.62 3.57
C ASN A 61 -21.68 -8.36 2.79
N PRO A 62 -22.61 -7.67 2.12
CA PRO A 62 -22.30 -6.46 1.35
C PRO A 62 -21.87 -5.26 2.21
N ASP A 63 -22.07 -5.32 3.52
CA ASP A 63 -21.64 -4.26 4.46
C ASP A 63 -20.16 -4.39 4.88
N LEU A 64 -19.46 -5.42 4.37
CA LEU A 64 -18.03 -5.62 4.63
C LEU A 64 -17.22 -5.11 3.44
N HIS A 65 -16.18 -4.34 3.74
CA HIS A 65 -15.33 -3.69 2.77
C HIS A 65 -13.87 -4.14 2.94
N GLY A 66 -13.12 -4.15 1.85
CA GLY A 66 -11.65 -4.19 1.90
C GLY A 66 -11.10 -2.87 2.45
N ASN A 67 -9.91 -2.91 3.02
CA ASN A 67 -9.19 -1.72 3.49
C ASN A 67 -7.68 -1.88 3.25
N ASP A 68 -6.82 -1.56 4.22
CA ASP A 68 -5.38 -1.54 3.98
C ASP A 68 -4.80 -2.93 3.69
N HIS A 69 -3.62 -2.96 3.08
CA HIS A 69 -2.88 -4.19 2.87
C HIS A 69 -1.37 -3.93 2.96
N TRP A 70 -0.62 -4.97 3.31
CA TRP A 70 0.84 -4.94 3.30
C TRP A 70 1.41 -6.17 2.61
N GLY A 71 2.65 -6.04 2.13
CA GLY A 71 3.39 -7.11 1.51
C GLY A 71 4.34 -7.84 2.47
N TRP A 72 4.59 -9.11 2.22
CA TRP A 72 5.67 -9.87 2.83
C TRP A 72 6.29 -10.84 1.81
N THR A 73 7.57 -10.67 1.54
CA THR A 73 8.38 -11.67 0.84
C THR A 73 9.03 -12.58 1.86
N ASP A 74 8.70 -13.86 1.81
CA ASP A 74 9.30 -14.86 2.67
C ASP A 74 10.83 -14.96 2.41
N PRO A 75 11.68 -14.64 3.40
CA PRO A 75 13.13 -14.64 3.21
C PRO A 75 13.71 -16.05 2.95
N ASP A 76 13.02 -17.11 3.35
CA ASP A 76 13.50 -18.50 3.20
C ASP A 76 13.07 -19.12 1.88
N THR A 77 11.87 -18.79 1.38
CA THR A 77 11.30 -19.42 0.18
C THR A 77 11.28 -18.50 -1.05
N GLY A 78 11.38 -17.18 -0.84
CA GLY A 78 11.25 -16.16 -1.89
C GLY A 78 9.83 -16.02 -2.42
N LYS A 79 8.84 -16.57 -1.72
CA LYS A 79 7.42 -16.40 -2.05
C LYS A 79 6.90 -15.05 -1.57
N ASP A 80 6.04 -14.45 -2.37
CA ASP A 80 5.41 -13.16 -2.07
C ASP A 80 3.98 -13.39 -1.57
N TYR A 81 3.63 -12.68 -0.51
CA TYR A 81 2.34 -12.77 0.13
C TYR A 81 1.76 -11.38 0.39
N VAL A 82 0.48 -11.21 0.11
CA VAL A 82 -0.28 -10.04 0.55
C VAL A 82 -1.05 -10.40 1.81
N VAL A 83 -0.93 -9.55 2.82
CA VAL A 83 -1.76 -9.53 4.03
C VAL A 83 -2.81 -8.44 3.83
N PHE A 84 -4.06 -8.84 3.61
CA PHE A 84 -5.14 -7.96 3.16
C PHE A 84 -6.21 -7.79 4.23
N GLY A 85 -6.54 -6.54 4.55
CA GLY A 85 -7.56 -6.22 5.54
C GLY A 85 -8.98 -6.18 4.94
N ILE A 86 -9.93 -6.72 5.71
CA ILE A 86 -11.37 -6.63 5.46
C ILE A 86 -12.01 -6.20 6.78
N SER A 87 -13.21 -5.61 6.73
CA SER A 87 -13.83 -5.03 7.92
C SER A 87 -13.85 -5.96 9.14
N ASP A 88 -14.11 -7.26 8.98
CA ASP A 88 -14.21 -8.24 10.08
C ASP A 88 -13.01 -9.20 10.22
N ARG A 89 -12.02 -9.14 9.32
CA ARG A 89 -10.96 -10.15 9.23
C ARG A 89 -9.71 -9.65 8.49
N THR A 90 -8.63 -10.41 8.60
CA THR A 90 -7.45 -10.30 7.75
C THR A 90 -7.35 -11.55 6.89
N THR A 91 -7.03 -11.41 5.62
CA THR A 91 -6.84 -12.51 4.67
C THR A 91 -5.39 -12.58 4.19
N PHE A 92 -4.96 -13.77 3.83
CA PHE A 92 -3.59 -14.03 3.36
C PHE A 92 -3.65 -14.61 1.95
N ILE A 93 -2.86 -14.04 1.04
CA ILE A 93 -2.91 -14.37 -0.38
C ILE A 93 -1.48 -14.61 -0.87
N ASP A 94 -1.19 -15.79 -1.44
CA ASP A 94 0.07 -16.05 -2.16
C ASP A 94 -0.02 -15.34 -3.52
N VAL A 95 0.87 -14.38 -3.74
CA VAL A 95 0.96 -13.57 -4.97
C VAL A 95 2.27 -13.83 -5.72
N SER A 96 2.99 -14.91 -5.38
CA SER A 96 4.25 -15.29 -6.05
C SER A 96 4.08 -15.48 -7.56
N ASP A 97 2.87 -15.86 -8.00
CA ASP A 97 2.42 -15.74 -9.38
C ASP A 97 1.29 -14.70 -9.41
N PRO A 98 1.57 -13.45 -9.82
CA PRO A 98 0.56 -12.39 -9.81
C PRO A 98 -0.55 -12.60 -10.85
N THR A 99 -0.38 -13.53 -11.78
CA THR A 99 -1.43 -13.94 -12.75
C THR A 99 -2.29 -15.09 -12.23
N GLY A 100 -1.92 -15.68 -11.09
CA GLY A 100 -2.66 -16.77 -10.46
C GLY A 100 -2.64 -16.69 -8.95
N PRO A 101 -3.04 -15.56 -8.33
CA PRO A 101 -2.98 -15.40 -6.88
C PRO A 101 -3.86 -16.43 -6.18
N VAL A 102 -3.40 -16.92 -5.02
CA VAL A 102 -4.08 -17.97 -4.26
C VAL A 102 -4.48 -17.46 -2.88
N PHE A 103 -5.78 -17.34 -2.63
CA PHE A 103 -6.31 -17.07 -1.29
C PHE A 103 -6.02 -18.25 -0.35
N LEU A 104 -5.18 -18.04 0.66
CA LEU A 104 -4.69 -19.08 1.57
C LEU A 104 -5.58 -19.27 2.79
N GLY A 105 -6.20 -18.21 3.30
CA GLY A 105 -7.00 -18.30 4.50
C GLY A 105 -7.22 -16.98 5.22
N THR A 106 -7.80 -17.07 6.41
CA THR A 106 -8.33 -15.92 7.15
C THR A 106 -7.98 -15.98 8.63
N LEU A 107 -7.60 -14.83 9.18
CA LEU A 107 -7.58 -14.55 10.63
C LEU A 107 -8.75 -13.61 10.96
N MET A 108 -9.64 -14.01 11.88
CA MET A 108 -10.73 -13.12 12.31
C MET A 108 -10.19 -11.99 13.18
N GLY A 109 -10.80 -10.80 13.04
CA GLY A 109 -10.50 -9.65 13.87
C GLY A 109 -10.79 -9.91 15.35
N ALA A 110 -9.92 -9.41 16.25
CA ALA A 110 -10.04 -9.62 17.69
C ALA A 110 -11.34 -9.08 18.30
N ASP A 111 -11.84 -7.95 17.80
CA ASP A 111 -13.04 -7.28 18.33
C ASP A 111 -14.06 -6.93 17.22
N GLY A 112 -14.45 -7.96 16.45
CA GLY A 112 -15.51 -7.84 15.45
C GLY A 112 -15.13 -6.98 14.24
N ALA A 113 -16.16 -6.38 13.62
CA ALA A 113 -16.00 -5.59 12.40
C ALA A 113 -15.67 -4.13 12.71
N SER A 114 -14.58 -3.63 12.12
CA SER A 114 -14.25 -2.21 12.01
C SER A 114 -14.20 -1.86 10.53
N GLN A 115 -14.57 -0.64 10.14
CA GLN A 115 -14.46 -0.27 8.73
C GLN A 115 -13.00 -0.36 8.26
N TRP A 116 -12.06 0.01 9.12
CA TRP A 116 -10.66 0.20 8.77
C TRP A 116 -9.75 -0.64 9.66
N ARG A 117 -8.80 -1.31 9.02
CA ARG A 117 -7.69 -2.04 9.62
C ARG A 117 -6.42 -1.53 8.99
N ASP A 118 -5.36 -1.54 9.78
CA ASP A 118 -4.04 -1.23 9.31
C ASP A 118 -3.09 -2.39 9.63
N ILE A 119 -2.18 -2.65 8.71
CA ILE A 119 -1.32 -3.83 8.70
C ILE A 119 0.10 -3.38 8.39
N LYS A 120 1.05 -3.82 9.22
CA LYS A 120 2.48 -3.71 8.92
C LYS A 120 3.17 -5.02 9.26
N VAL A 121 4.34 -5.26 8.68
CA VAL A 121 5.12 -6.48 8.87
C VAL A 121 6.46 -6.14 9.51
N TYR A 122 6.91 -6.97 10.44
CA TYR A 122 8.26 -6.93 10.99
C TYR A 122 8.82 -8.35 11.02
N GLU A 123 9.97 -8.54 10.37
CA GLU A 123 10.54 -9.87 10.12
C GLU A 123 9.53 -10.83 9.46
N ASN A 124 9.06 -11.84 10.19
CA ASN A 124 8.07 -12.82 9.70
C ASN A 124 6.70 -12.66 10.38
N TYR A 125 6.42 -11.50 10.99
CA TYR A 125 5.20 -11.28 11.76
C TYR A 125 4.39 -10.12 11.21
N ALA A 126 3.10 -10.36 10.97
CA ALA A 126 2.15 -9.29 10.67
C ALA A 126 1.57 -8.74 11.97
N PHE A 127 1.54 -7.41 12.08
CA PHE A 127 0.94 -6.63 13.16
C PHE A 127 -0.31 -5.97 12.61
N ILE A 128 -1.46 -6.28 13.21
CA ILE A 128 -2.78 -5.92 12.67
C ILE A 128 -3.55 -5.19 13.75
N THR A 129 -3.95 -3.95 13.47
CA THR A 129 -4.86 -3.18 14.34
C THR A 129 -6.18 -2.90 13.64
N ALA A 130 -7.14 -2.32 14.36
CA ALA A 130 -8.40 -1.87 13.79
C ALA A 130 -8.89 -0.60 14.48
N ASP A 131 -9.59 0.23 13.71
CA ASP A 131 -9.96 1.56 14.17
C ASP A 131 -11.09 1.58 15.24
N ILE A 132 -11.39 2.77 15.75
CA ILE A 132 -12.37 3.11 16.79
C ILE A 132 -13.81 2.76 16.34
N PRO A 133 -14.70 2.30 17.26
CA PRO A 133 -14.51 2.07 18.69
C PRO A 133 -14.34 0.58 19.00
N THR A 134 -13.13 0.05 18.77
CA THR A 134 -12.79 -1.34 19.07
C THR A 134 -11.80 -1.46 20.23
N SER A 135 -11.78 -2.64 20.84
CA SER A 135 -10.76 -3.16 21.74
C SER A 135 -9.79 -4.07 20.98
N SER A 136 -9.49 -3.70 19.73
CA SER A 136 -8.78 -4.52 18.74
C SER A 136 -7.31 -4.75 19.06
N GLY A 137 -6.68 -3.88 19.85
CA GLY A 137 -5.27 -3.92 20.19
C GLY A 137 -4.39 -4.05 18.96
N VAL A 138 -3.36 -4.90 19.07
CA VAL A 138 -2.60 -5.40 17.92
C VAL A 138 -2.58 -6.93 17.94
N GLN A 139 -3.19 -7.56 16.93
CA GLN A 139 -3.02 -8.99 16.68
C GLN A 139 -1.67 -9.22 16.00
N VAL A 140 -0.90 -10.18 16.50
CA VAL A 140 0.35 -10.61 15.88
C VAL A 140 0.16 -11.98 15.25
N PHE A 141 0.55 -12.15 13.99
CA PHE A 141 0.43 -13.41 13.25
C PHE A 141 1.77 -13.82 12.65
N ASP A 142 2.19 -15.06 12.91
CA ASP A 142 3.38 -15.66 12.29
C ASP A 142 3.12 -16.03 10.83
N LEU A 143 3.69 -15.26 9.91
CA LEU A 143 3.53 -15.41 8.46
C LEU A 143 4.19 -16.69 7.93
N THR A 144 5.15 -17.29 8.66
CA THR A 144 5.79 -18.54 8.23
C THR A 144 4.81 -19.72 8.17
N LYS A 145 3.68 -19.63 8.88
CA LYS A 145 2.60 -20.62 8.80
C LYS A 145 1.97 -20.74 7.41
N LEU A 146 2.06 -19.68 6.60
CA LEU A 146 1.55 -19.66 5.23
C LEU A 146 2.30 -20.65 4.31
N ARG A 147 3.51 -21.07 4.68
CA ARG A 147 4.32 -22.08 3.96
C ARG A 147 3.67 -23.46 3.98
N ASP A 148 2.94 -23.77 5.05
CA ASP A 148 2.43 -25.12 5.32
C ASP A 148 0.98 -25.32 4.82
N VAL A 149 0.37 -24.28 4.23
CA VAL A 149 -1.01 -24.33 3.72
C VAL A 149 -1.06 -25.22 2.48
N THR A 150 -1.61 -26.43 2.64
CA THR A 150 -1.71 -27.42 1.54
C THR A 150 -3.12 -27.54 0.96
N ASN A 151 -4.15 -27.14 1.70
CA ASN A 151 -5.55 -27.20 1.30
C ASN A 151 -6.28 -25.90 1.65
N PRO A 152 -6.02 -24.81 0.91
CA PRO A 152 -6.68 -23.54 1.17
C PRO A 152 -8.19 -23.58 0.87
N PRO A 153 -9.00 -22.71 1.51
CA PRO A 153 -8.60 -21.74 2.53
C PRO A 153 -8.55 -22.33 3.95
N GLU A 154 -7.61 -21.85 4.77
CA GLU A 154 -7.51 -22.18 6.21
C GLU A 154 -8.11 -21.08 7.10
N THR A 155 -8.51 -21.43 8.32
CA THR A 155 -8.86 -20.48 9.38
C THR A 155 -7.75 -20.46 10.42
N PHE A 156 -7.17 -19.27 10.61
CA PHE A 156 -6.05 -19.04 11.51
C PHE A 156 -6.48 -18.39 12.83
N THR A 157 -5.56 -18.42 13.79
CA THR A 157 -5.64 -17.68 15.05
C THR A 157 -4.36 -16.86 15.22
N ALA A 158 -4.46 -15.70 15.88
CA ALA A 158 -3.30 -14.88 16.21
C ALA A 158 -2.35 -15.63 17.16
N ASP A 159 -1.06 -15.35 17.05
CA ASP A 159 0.01 -15.92 17.87
C ASP A 159 0.28 -15.12 19.14
N ALA A 160 0.09 -13.81 19.07
CA ALA A 160 0.11 -12.92 20.21
C ALA A 160 -0.93 -11.81 20.06
N PHE A 161 -1.17 -11.11 21.16
CA PHE A 161 -2.08 -9.98 21.23
C PHE A 161 -1.49 -8.93 22.16
N TYR A 162 -1.31 -7.72 21.65
CA TYR A 162 -0.92 -6.56 22.45
C TYR A 162 -2.17 -5.75 22.82
N ASP A 163 -2.43 -5.62 24.13
CA ASP A 163 -3.61 -4.96 24.69
C ASP A 163 -3.31 -3.61 25.36
N GLY A 164 -2.13 -3.03 25.10
CA GLY A 164 -1.70 -1.77 25.69
C GLY A 164 -2.54 -0.55 25.26
N PHE A 165 -3.26 -0.67 24.14
CA PHE A 165 -4.30 0.26 23.71
C PHE A 165 -5.48 -0.53 23.12
N GLY A 166 -6.63 0.14 22.97
CA GLY A 166 -7.83 -0.46 22.36
C GLY A 166 -7.81 -0.32 20.85
N PRO A 167 -8.23 0.82 20.29
CA PRO A 167 -8.22 1.06 18.85
C PRO A 167 -6.90 1.67 18.37
N GLY A 168 -6.52 1.37 17.13
CA GLY A 168 -5.44 2.04 16.39
C GLY A 168 -5.92 2.32 14.97
N HIS A 169 -5.76 3.57 14.51
CA HIS A 169 -6.20 3.97 13.17
C HIS A 169 -5.18 3.57 12.10
N ASN A 170 -3.90 3.71 12.42
CA ASN A 170 -2.79 3.42 11.53
C ASN A 170 -1.60 2.86 12.33
N LEU A 171 -0.71 2.13 11.66
CA LEU A 171 0.55 1.62 12.19
C LEU A 171 1.69 2.02 11.27
N TRP A 172 2.82 2.37 11.88
CA TRP A 172 4.10 2.38 11.20
C TRP A 172 5.09 1.49 11.95
N ILE A 173 5.98 0.81 11.23
CA ILE A 173 7.05 0.02 11.84
C ILE A 173 8.37 0.51 11.27
N ASN A 174 9.31 0.85 12.16
CA ASN A 174 10.71 0.94 11.76
C ASN A 174 11.36 -0.43 11.91
N GLU A 175 11.59 -1.10 10.78
CA GLU A 175 12.13 -2.46 10.75
C GLU A 175 13.60 -2.55 11.21
N GLU A 176 14.36 -1.44 11.17
CA GLU A 176 15.75 -1.45 11.65
C GLU A 176 15.81 -1.37 13.18
N SER A 177 14.94 -0.57 13.80
CA SER A 177 14.92 -0.36 15.25
C SER A 177 14.05 -1.39 16.00
N GLY A 178 13.06 -1.98 15.33
CA GLY A 178 12.10 -2.92 15.93
C GLY A 178 11.06 -2.23 16.81
N TYR A 179 10.61 -1.04 16.40
CA TYR A 179 9.55 -0.29 17.07
C TYR A 179 8.34 -0.11 16.14
N LEU A 180 7.17 -0.31 16.72
CA LEU A 180 5.86 -0.05 16.13
C LEU A 180 5.28 1.24 16.72
N TYR A 181 4.77 2.09 15.86
CA TYR A 181 4.14 3.36 16.16
C TYR A 181 2.65 3.27 15.81
N ALA A 182 1.77 3.46 16.79
CA ALA A 182 0.33 3.38 16.61
C ALA A 182 -0.32 4.77 16.71
N PHE A 183 -1.14 5.10 15.72
CA PHE A 183 -1.77 6.41 15.55
C PHE A 183 -3.24 6.41 15.97
N ARG A 184 -3.71 7.56 16.46
CA ARG A 184 -5.07 7.79 16.99
C ARG A 184 -5.51 6.72 18.00
N SER A 185 -4.57 6.25 18.83
CA SER A 185 -4.89 5.31 19.90
C SER A 185 -5.70 5.98 21.02
N ASN A 186 -6.34 5.19 21.87
CA ASN A 186 -7.03 5.71 23.07
C ASN A 186 -6.09 5.94 24.27
N THR A 187 -4.78 6.04 24.03
CA THR A 187 -3.73 6.26 25.01
C THR A 187 -2.82 7.41 24.58
N CYS A 188 -1.78 7.73 25.35
CA CYS A 188 -0.84 8.81 25.02
C CYS A 188 -1.52 10.16 24.71
N ASP A 189 -2.67 10.45 25.33
CA ASP A 189 -3.50 11.63 25.05
C ASP A 189 -3.84 11.80 23.55
N ALA A 190 -4.10 10.67 22.87
CA ALA A 190 -4.33 10.54 21.42
C ALA A 190 -3.11 10.81 20.53
N ALA A 191 -1.92 11.00 21.11
CA ALA A 191 -0.65 11.08 20.41
C ALA A 191 -0.14 9.67 20.01
N ILE A 192 1.10 9.58 19.50
CA ILE A 192 1.66 8.32 19.00
C ILE A 192 2.01 7.40 20.16
N HIS A 193 1.45 6.19 20.16
CA HIS A 193 1.78 5.14 21.11
C HIS A 193 2.89 4.26 20.54
N VAL A 194 4.01 4.12 21.26
CA VAL A 194 5.16 3.36 20.78
C VAL A 194 5.28 2.01 21.47
N VAL A 195 5.48 0.95 20.69
CA VAL A 195 5.60 -0.44 21.13
C VAL A 195 6.94 -1.01 20.68
N ASN A 196 7.70 -1.60 21.61
CA ASN A 196 8.86 -2.42 21.27
C ASN A 196 8.38 -3.79 20.79
N ILE A 197 8.77 -4.17 19.57
CA ILE A 197 8.39 -5.43 18.91
C ILE A 197 9.60 -6.31 18.55
N GLN A 198 10.78 -6.04 19.12
CA GLN A 198 11.99 -6.85 18.93
C GLN A 198 11.82 -8.32 19.36
N ASP A 199 10.88 -8.59 20.28
CA ASP A 199 10.29 -9.91 20.47
C ASP A 199 8.83 -9.84 19.98
N PRO A 200 8.54 -10.25 18.73
CA PRO A 200 7.22 -10.09 18.11
C PRO A 200 6.09 -10.76 18.89
N LEU A 201 6.39 -11.84 19.62
CA LEU A 201 5.41 -12.57 20.41
C LEU A 201 5.20 -11.99 21.82
N ASN A 202 6.04 -11.03 22.23
CA ASN A 202 5.90 -10.31 23.50
C ASN A 202 6.07 -8.79 23.32
N PRO A 203 5.20 -8.11 22.54
CA PRO A 203 5.28 -6.66 22.38
C PRO A 203 5.11 -5.93 23.72
N THR A 204 5.86 -4.84 23.93
CA THR A 204 5.82 -4.07 25.18
C THR A 204 5.75 -2.58 24.93
N PHE A 205 5.05 -1.84 25.80
CA PHE A 205 5.01 -0.38 25.71
C PHE A 205 6.42 0.22 25.85
N ALA A 206 6.77 1.14 24.94
CA ALA A 206 8.09 1.78 24.90
C ALA A 206 8.04 3.28 25.23
N GLY A 207 6.90 3.94 25.02
CA GLY A 207 6.77 5.38 25.26
C GLY A 207 5.65 6.01 24.44
N CYS A 208 5.55 7.33 24.54
CA CYS A 208 4.62 8.14 23.76
C CYS A 208 5.40 9.23 23.04
N VAL A 209 5.09 9.50 21.77
CA VAL A 209 5.55 10.71 21.08
C VAL A 209 4.43 11.73 21.16
N ALA A 210 4.63 12.75 22.00
CA ALA A 210 3.64 13.80 22.19
C ALA A 210 3.51 14.64 20.92
N THR A 211 2.27 14.98 20.57
CA THR A 211 1.96 15.88 19.45
C THR A 211 1.07 17.00 19.96
N ASP A 212 1.17 18.17 19.33
CA ASP A 212 0.49 19.38 19.78
C ASP A 212 -0.99 19.31 19.36
N ASP A 213 -1.81 18.60 20.13
CA ASP A 213 -3.28 18.58 20.15
C ASP A 213 -4.05 18.22 18.85
N ALA A 214 -3.38 18.02 17.71
CA ALA A 214 -4.02 17.66 16.44
C ALA A 214 -4.11 16.13 16.24
N PRO A 215 -5.26 15.60 15.78
CA PRO A 215 -5.38 14.18 15.41
C PRO A 215 -4.37 13.81 14.34
N LEU A 216 -3.44 12.93 14.68
CA LEU A 216 -2.42 12.44 13.74
C LEU A 216 -3.03 11.45 12.76
N SER A 217 -2.70 11.58 11.50
CA SER A 217 -3.27 10.71 10.46
C SER A 217 -2.37 9.50 10.18
N ASP A 218 -1.11 9.74 9.87
CA ASP A 218 -0.09 8.74 9.55
C ASP A 218 1.32 9.30 9.77
N SER A 219 2.34 8.45 9.69
CA SER A 219 3.73 8.86 9.71
C SER A 219 4.64 7.94 8.91
N GLU A 220 5.80 8.45 8.52
CA GLU A 220 6.95 7.63 8.16
C GLU A 220 8.05 7.84 9.21
N CYS A 221 8.36 6.80 10.00
CA CYS A 221 9.45 6.79 10.97
C CYS A 221 10.62 5.93 10.48
N ILE A 222 11.80 6.53 10.33
CA ILE A 222 12.98 5.88 9.76
C ILE A 222 14.23 6.09 10.60
N MET A 223 15.20 5.19 10.46
CA MET A 223 16.59 5.51 10.79
C MET A 223 17.12 6.48 9.74
N TYR A 224 17.30 7.74 10.14
CA TYR A 224 17.60 8.83 9.23
C TYR A 224 19.03 8.72 8.69
N ASP A 225 19.15 8.62 7.38
CA ASP A 225 20.39 8.55 6.61
C ASP A 225 20.48 9.65 5.53
N GLY A 226 19.67 10.70 5.70
CA GLY A 226 19.51 11.79 4.75
C GLY A 226 20.61 12.86 4.78
N PRO A 227 20.40 13.98 4.06
CA PRO A 227 21.38 15.06 3.90
C PRO A 227 21.66 15.88 5.16
N ASP A 228 20.75 15.87 6.15
CA ASP A 228 20.92 16.63 7.38
C ASP A 228 21.87 15.89 8.35
N ALA A 229 23.07 16.44 8.50
CA ALA A 229 24.11 15.81 9.30
C ALA A 229 23.83 15.84 10.81
N ASP A 230 22.93 16.70 11.29
CA ASP A 230 22.63 16.84 12.72
C ASP A 230 21.82 15.64 13.26
N TYR A 231 21.10 14.96 12.36
CA TYR A 231 20.18 13.85 12.66
C TYR A 231 20.60 12.51 12.07
N THR A 232 21.76 12.42 11.42
CA THR A 232 22.25 11.14 10.86
C THR A 232 22.35 10.05 11.93
N GLY A 233 21.74 8.89 11.67
CA GLY A 233 21.72 7.73 12.56
C GLY A 233 20.72 7.83 13.71
N ARG A 234 19.89 8.88 13.73
CA ARG A 234 18.77 9.02 14.66
C ARG A 234 17.51 8.40 14.07
N GLU A 235 16.57 8.04 14.93
CA GLU A 235 15.24 7.61 14.48
C GLU A 235 14.32 8.82 14.41
N ILE A 236 13.88 9.17 13.20
CA ILE A 236 13.11 10.37 12.91
C ILE A 236 11.74 9.99 12.36
N CYS A 237 10.68 10.57 12.91
CA CYS A 237 9.31 10.44 12.42
C CYS A 237 8.87 11.70 11.69
N PHE A 238 8.33 11.54 10.48
CA PHE A 238 7.65 12.56 9.71
C PHE A 238 6.15 12.32 9.82
N THR A 239 5.41 13.26 10.40
CA THR A 239 4.02 13.05 10.81
C THR A 239 3.08 14.06 10.16
N GLY A 240 1.92 13.59 9.69
CA GLY A 240 0.82 14.45 9.23
C GLY A 240 -0.28 14.55 10.29
N SER A 241 -0.89 15.73 10.43
CA SER A 241 -2.02 15.97 11.33
C SER A 241 -3.15 16.74 10.63
N ASP A 242 -4.28 16.90 11.32
CA ASP A 242 -5.40 17.70 10.81
C ASP A 242 -5.05 19.20 10.67
N ASP A 243 -4.01 19.71 11.36
CA ASP A 243 -3.72 21.16 11.45
C ASP A 243 -2.26 21.55 11.06
N ASP A 244 -1.31 20.62 11.11
CA ASP A 244 0.11 20.84 10.77
C ASP A 244 0.83 19.53 10.35
N MET A 245 2.11 19.64 10.03
CA MET A 245 3.02 18.49 9.93
C MET A 245 4.16 18.61 10.93
N GLY A 246 4.68 17.46 11.36
CA GLY A 246 5.73 17.35 12.36
C GLY A 246 6.95 16.55 11.88
N ILE A 247 8.12 16.95 12.38
CA ILE A 247 9.33 16.13 12.36
C ILE A 247 9.80 15.97 13.80
N ASP A 248 9.98 14.73 14.23
CA ASP A 248 10.29 14.37 15.62
C ASP A 248 11.48 13.41 15.68
N ASP A 249 12.45 13.71 16.53
CA ASP A 249 13.49 12.76 16.93
C ASP A 249 12.93 11.85 18.02
N VAL A 250 12.70 10.59 17.65
CA VAL A 250 12.14 9.56 18.52
C VAL A 250 13.22 8.56 18.95
N THR A 251 14.51 8.88 18.79
CA THR A 251 15.61 7.96 19.15
C THR A 251 15.48 7.48 20.60
N ASP A 252 15.27 8.42 21.53
CA ASP A 252 14.90 8.12 22.91
C ASP A 252 13.38 8.08 23.04
N LYS A 253 12.83 6.86 23.12
CA LYS A 253 11.38 6.61 23.20
C LYS A 253 10.73 7.18 24.46
N GLU A 254 11.50 7.38 25.52
CA GLU A 254 11.01 7.98 26.77
C GLU A 254 11.02 9.51 26.72
N ASN A 255 11.85 10.10 25.86
CA ASN A 255 12.00 11.55 25.72
C ASN A 255 12.09 12.01 24.26
N PRO A 256 11.02 11.82 23.44
CA PRO A 256 11.02 12.33 22.07
C PRO A 256 11.19 13.85 22.02
N VAL A 257 11.87 14.33 20.97
CA VAL A 257 12.18 15.74 20.79
C VAL A 257 11.59 16.22 19.48
N VAL A 258 10.74 17.24 19.55
CA VAL A 258 10.25 17.97 18.37
C VAL A 258 11.41 18.66 17.67
N ILE A 259 11.61 18.35 16.39
CA ILE A 259 12.56 19.05 15.52
C ILE A 259 11.85 20.23 14.87
N ALA A 260 10.74 19.96 14.17
CA ALA A 260 9.99 20.97 13.45
C ALA A 260 8.47 20.76 13.51
N ARG A 261 7.76 21.88 13.43
CA ARG A 261 6.32 21.98 13.15
C ARG A 261 6.14 22.99 12.03
N PHE A 262 5.48 22.58 10.96
CA PHE A 262 5.36 23.35 9.73
C PHE A 262 4.07 23.01 9.01
N GLY A 263 3.73 23.76 7.96
CA GLY A 263 2.46 23.58 7.27
C GLY A 263 2.45 24.22 5.89
N TYR A 264 1.30 24.15 5.24
CA TYR A 264 0.99 24.78 3.96
C TYR A 264 -0.36 25.51 4.04
N PRO A 265 -0.65 26.48 3.14
CA PRO A 265 -1.76 27.42 3.33
C PRO A 265 -3.17 26.82 3.41
N THR A 266 -3.39 25.58 2.97
CA THR A 266 -4.71 24.99 2.76
C THR A 266 -4.93 23.65 3.45
N ILE A 267 -4.14 23.34 4.48
CA ILE A 267 -4.26 22.07 5.21
C ILE A 267 -5.70 21.82 5.67
N GLN A 268 -6.22 20.63 5.39
CA GLN A 268 -7.50 20.13 5.89
C GLN A 268 -7.32 18.82 6.66
N ARG A 269 -6.42 17.96 6.20
CA ARG A 269 -5.91 16.76 6.87
C ARG A 269 -4.67 16.25 6.14
N ALA A 270 -3.49 16.71 6.56
CA ALA A 270 -2.22 16.12 6.13
C ALA A 270 -2.22 14.65 6.58
N HIS A 271 -2.46 13.74 5.63
CA HIS A 271 -2.84 12.38 5.95
C HIS A 271 -1.63 11.46 6.00
N GLN A 272 -1.13 11.09 4.83
CA GLN A 272 -0.02 10.17 4.66
C GLN A 272 0.96 10.78 3.66
N GLY A 273 2.25 10.57 3.93
CA GLY A 273 3.30 11.03 3.05
C GLY A 273 4.47 10.07 3.01
N SER A 274 5.28 10.19 1.96
CA SER A 274 6.43 9.34 1.69
C SER A 274 7.66 10.17 1.32
N LEU A 275 8.80 9.82 1.91
CA LEU A 275 10.09 10.41 1.63
C LEU A 275 10.67 9.85 0.34
N THR A 276 11.25 10.75 -0.44
CA THR A 276 12.18 10.36 -1.51
C THR A 276 13.33 9.55 -0.93
N ALA A 277 13.89 8.66 -1.77
CA ALA A 277 14.94 7.74 -1.37
C ALA A 277 16.21 8.41 -0.81
N ASP A 278 16.50 9.64 -1.22
CA ASP A 278 17.63 10.43 -0.73
C ASP A 278 17.26 11.36 0.44
N ARG A 279 16.03 11.20 0.96
CA ARG A 279 15.47 11.90 2.12
C ARG A 279 15.47 13.42 1.98
N LYS A 280 15.53 13.94 0.75
CA LYS A 280 15.52 15.39 0.50
C LYS A 280 14.13 15.97 0.42
N TYR A 281 13.20 15.20 -0.11
CA TYR A 281 11.83 15.64 -0.34
C TYR A 281 10.83 14.69 0.30
N TRP A 282 9.75 15.26 0.79
CA TRP A 282 8.60 14.56 1.33
C TRP A 282 7.36 14.93 0.51
N LEU A 283 6.63 13.92 0.04
CA LEU A 283 5.37 14.08 -0.69
C LEU A 283 4.23 13.68 0.23
N LEU A 284 3.10 14.36 0.13
CA LEU A 284 2.00 14.25 1.09
C LEU A 284 0.65 14.38 0.39
N SER A 285 -0.30 13.54 0.80
CA SER A 285 -1.73 13.66 0.49
C SER A 285 -2.49 14.43 1.58
N ASP A 286 -3.43 15.29 1.19
CA ASP A 286 -4.38 15.98 2.06
C ASP A 286 -5.80 15.46 1.86
N THR A 287 -6.13 14.39 2.56
CA THR A 287 -7.38 13.66 2.32
C THR A 287 -8.66 14.47 2.48
N MET A 288 -8.66 15.69 3.01
CA MET A 288 -9.91 16.43 3.23
C MET A 288 -10.04 17.67 2.34
N ASP A 289 -9.07 17.97 1.51
CA ASP A 289 -9.01 19.23 0.78
C ASP A 289 -9.93 19.29 -0.45
N GLU A 290 -10.11 18.19 -1.20
CA GLU A 290 -11.05 18.14 -2.33
C GLU A 290 -12.48 18.25 -1.82
N GLN A 291 -12.77 17.59 -0.69
CA GLN A 291 -14.08 17.65 -0.05
C GLN A 291 -14.39 19.05 0.51
N ASN A 292 -13.47 19.64 1.25
CA ASN A 292 -13.75 20.86 2.02
C ASN A 292 -13.53 22.14 1.20
N LEU A 293 -12.59 22.12 0.25
CA LEU A 293 -12.23 23.29 -0.58
C LEU A 293 -12.81 23.21 -1.99
N GLY A 294 -13.27 22.04 -2.44
CA GLY A 294 -13.83 21.86 -3.79
C GLY A 294 -12.78 22.03 -4.89
N ILE A 295 -11.56 21.57 -4.61
CA ILE A 295 -10.42 21.58 -5.53
C ILE A 295 -10.25 20.19 -6.17
N ASN A 296 -9.38 20.12 -7.18
CA ASN A 296 -8.94 18.86 -7.74
C ASN A 296 -7.95 18.17 -6.79
N THR A 297 -7.76 16.87 -6.99
CA THR A 297 -6.81 16.03 -6.24
C THR A 297 -5.39 16.59 -6.32
N ARG A 298 -4.68 16.62 -5.19
CA ARG A 298 -3.33 17.21 -5.13
C ARG A 298 -2.32 16.34 -4.42
N THR A 299 -1.08 16.45 -4.87
CA THR A 299 0.09 15.89 -4.19
C THR A 299 1.00 17.02 -3.77
N TYR A 300 1.11 17.26 -2.47
CA TYR A 300 1.92 18.33 -1.90
C TYR A 300 3.38 17.91 -1.76
N ALA A 301 4.32 18.83 -2.00
CA ALA A 301 5.75 18.55 -1.93
C ALA A 301 6.47 19.50 -0.95
N PHE A 302 7.41 18.94 -0.19
CA PHE A 302 8.22 19.65 0.79
C PHE A 302 9.70 19.32 0.61
N ASP A 303 10.56 20.31 0.74
CA ASP A 303 12.00 20.16 0.94
C ASP A 303 12.26 19.99 2.44
N VAL A 304 12.87 18.86 2.79
CA VAL A 304 13.24 18.46 4.14
C VAL A 304 14.75 18.16 4.21
N THR A 305 15.54 18.84 3.39
CA THR A 305 17.01 18.71 3.40
C THR A 305 17.66 19.27 4.67
N ASP A 306 16.97 20.19 5.32
CA ASP A 306 17.24 20.75 6.65
C ASP A 306 16.00 20.45 7.50
N LEU A 307 16.09 19.50 8.43
CA LEU A 307 14.95 19.02 9.21
C LEU A 307 14.45 20.09 10.20
N ASP A 308 15.33 21.01 10.63
CA ASP A 308 14.97 22.14 11.49
C ASP A 308 14.14 23.20 10.75
N ASN A 309 14.24 23.25 9.41
CA ASN A 309 13.59 24.26 8.60
C ASN A 309 13.01 23.70 7.28
N PRO A 310 11.95 22.87 7.35
CA PRO A 310 11.28 22.36 6.16
C PRO A 310 10.63 23.47 5.31
N HIS A 311 10.59 23.26 4.01
CA HIS A 311 10.06 24.23 3.06
C HIS A 311 9.00 23.64 2.14
N TYR A 312 7.82 24.27 2.11
CA TYR A 312 6.77 23.95 1.16
C TYR A 312 7.17 24.36 -0.26
N LEU A 313 7.12 23.41 -1.20
CA LEU A 313 7.56 23.58 -2.59
C LEU A 313 6.41 23.83 -3.57
N GLY A 314 5.19 23.42 -3.22
CA GLY A 314 4.03 23.46 -4.11
C GLY A 314 3.25 22.15 -4.09
N TYR A 315 2.36 22.01 -5.06
CA TYR A 315 1.63 20.77 -5.31
C TYR A 315 1.60 20.45 -6.81
N TYR A 316 1.49 19.16 -7.13
CA TYR A 316 0.90 18.71 -8.39
C TYR A 316 -0.62 18.61 -8.23
N GLU A 317 -1.38 18.89 -9.29
CA GLU A 317 -2.84 18.85 -9.28
C GLU A 317 -3.32 17.98 -10.45
N HIS A 318 -4.05 16.91 -10.14
CA HIS A 318 -4.62 16.04 -11.17
C HIS A 318 -5.80 16.73 -11.88
N ASP A 319 -6.24 16.19 -13.01
CA ASP A 319 -7.40 16.68 -13.76
C ASP A 319 -8.74 16.11 -13.27
N ASN A 320 -8.76 15.47 -12.09
CA ASN A 320 -9.94 14.88 -11.47
C ASN A 320 -10.18 15.42 -10.04
N THR A 321 -11.33 15.07 -9.47
CA THR A 321 -11.80 15.56 -8.16
C THR A 321 -11.97 14.43 -7.14
N SER A 322 -11.34 13.27 -7.39
CA SER A 322 -11.35 12.20 -6.40
C SER A 322 -10.57 12.66 -5.16
N ARG A 323 -10.84 12.06 -4.01
CA ARG A 323 -10.00 12.33 -2.84
C ARG A 323 -8.67 11.62 -3.01
N ASP A 324 -7.58 12.30 -2.70
CA ASP A 324 -6.30 11.62 -2.49
C ASP A 324 -6.36 10.69 -1.27
N HIS A 325 -5.39 9.79 -1.15
CA HIS A 325 -5.25 8.92 0.02
C HIS A 325 -3.80 8.51 0.25
N ASN A 326 -3.45 7.25 0.04
CA ASN A 326 -2.10 6.77 0.30
C ASN A 326 -1.22 6.91 -0.95
N LEU A 327 -0.01 7.43 -0.75
CA LEU A 327 1.07 7.50 -1.73
C LEU A 327 2.36 6.89 -1.19
N TYR A 328 3.09 6.19 -2.06
CA TYR A 328 4.39 5.61 -1.71
C TYR A 328 5.40 5.83 -2.83
N ILE A 329 6.65 6.11 -2.47
CA ILE A 329 7.71 6.41 -3.44
C ILE A 329 8.64 5.22 -3.62
N VAL A 330 8.81 4.78 -4.88
CA VAL A 330 9.81 3.78 -5.27
C VAL A 330 10.70 4.35 -6.36
N GLY A 331 11.96 4.61 -6.00
CA GLY A 331 12.93 5.21 -6.92
C GLY A 331 12.55 6.65 -7.25
N HIS A 332 12.08 6.88 -8.47
CA HIS A 332 11.66 8.19 -8.99
C HIS A 332 10.16 8.21 -9.35
N LEU A 333 9.39 7.22 -8.88
CA LEU A 333 7.96 7.12 -9.11
C LEU A 333 7.22 7.27 -7.78
N ALA A 334 6.19 8.08 -7.76
CA ALA A 334 5.19 8.12 -6.69
C ALA A 334 3.94 7.35 -7.15
N TYR A 335 3.54 6.35 -6.36
CA TYR A 335 2.36 5.54 -6.60
C TYR A 335 1.25 5.99 -5.66
N GLU A 336 0.17 6.50 -6.22
CA GLU A 336 -0.90 7.19 -5.51
C GLU A 336 -2.20 6.43 -5.67
N THR A 337 -2.90 6.18 -4.57
CA THR A 337 -4.25 5.62 -4.58
C THR A 337 -5.24 6.69 -4.21
N ASN A 338 -6.03 7.12 -5.20
CA ASN A 338 -6.90 8.28 -5.10
C ASN A 338 -8.36 7.83 -5.16
N TRP A 339 -8.80 7.04 -4.18
CA TRP A 339 -10.17 6.53 -4.03
C TRP A 339 -10.82 6.12 -5.35
N THR A 340 -11.78 6.91 -5.85
CA THR A 340 -12.57 6.60 -7.03
C THR A 340 -11.79 6.72 -8.35
N ALA A 341 -10.65 7.42 -8.38
CA ALA A 341 -9.80 7.52 -9.55
C ALA A 341 -8.80 6.36 -9.68
N GLY A 342 -8.69 5.50 -8.65
CA GLY A 342 -7.83 4.33 -8.66
C GLY A 342 -6.35 4.65 -8.45
N LEU A 343 -5.48 3.89 -9.11
CA LEU A 343 -4.03 4.03 -9.01
C LEU A 343 -3.53 5.06 -10.04
N HIS A 344 -2.74 6.04 -9.57
CA HIS A 344 -2.01 6.98 -10.41
C HIS A 344 -0.50 6.85 -10.13
N ILE A 345 0.32 7.08 -11.15
CA ILE A 345 1.78 6.97 -11.06
C ILE A 345 2.41 8.25 -11.61
N LEU A 346 3.08 9.00 -10.74
CA LEU A 346 3.80 10.21 -11.11
C LEU A 346 5.30 9.95 -11.23
N ASP A 347 5.92 10.44 -12.31
CA ASP A 347 7.37 10.63 -12.39
C ASP A 347 7.77 11.90 -11.64
N ILE A 348 8.58 11.70 -10.59
CA ILE A 348 9.05 12.73 -9.67
C ILE A 348 10.55 13.02 -9.84
N SER A 349 11.15 12.60 -10.96
CA SER A 349 12.59 12.74 -11.22
C SER A 349 13.12 14.19 -11.20
N ASN A 350 12.25 15.18 -11.44
CA ASN A 350 12.64 16.58 -11.68
C ASN A 350 12.31 17.58 -10.55
N LEU A 351 12.04 17.13 -9.33
CA LEU A 351 11.57 17.99 -8.21
C LEU A 351 12.40 19.28 -7.97
N PRO A 352 11.75 20.45 -7.77
CA PRO A 352 10.75 20.61 -6.71
C PRO A 352 9.42 21.33 -7.07
N GLY A 353 8.28 20.71 -6.75
CA GLY A 353 7.05 21.40 -6.32
C GLY A 353 5.77 21.23 -7.15
N THR A 354 5.85 21.22 -8.49
CA THR A 354 4.64 21.29 -9.35
C THR A 354 4.82 20.70 -10.76
N ASP A 355 5.98 20.15 -11.09
CA ASP A 355 6.37 19.71 -12.44
C ASP A 355 6.40 18.18 -12.60
N PHE A 356 5.70 17.47 -11.72
CA PHE A 356 5.44 16.05 -11.88
C PHE A 356 4.72 15.76 -13.20
N THR A 357 4.98 14.56 -13.72
CA THR A 357 4.29 14.07 -14.91
C THR A 357 3.62 12.76 -14.55
N GLU A 358 2.31 12.64 -14.76
CA GLU A 358 1.64 11.36 -14.70
C GLU A 358 2.13 10.48 -15.86
N VAL A 359 2.63 9.28 -15.53
CA VAL A 359 3.23 8.36 -16.50
C VAL A 359 2.44 7.06 -16.65
N GLY A 360 1.41 6.87 -15.84
CA GLY A 360 0.46 5.78 -15.95
C GLY A 360 -0.63 5.85 -14.90
N TYR A 361 -1.75 5.19 -15.17
CA TYR A 361 -2.86 5.05 -14.23
C TYR A 361 -3.64 3.77 -14.49
N PHE A 362 -4.41 3.34 -13.49
CA PHE A 362 -5.37 2.25 -13.59
C PHE A 362 -6.62 2.57 -12.74
N ASP A 363 -7.73 2.81 -13.42
CA ASP A 363 -8.98 3.21 -12.80
C ASP A 363 -9.82 1.97 -12.47
N VAL A 364 -9.91 1.66 -11.17
CA VAL A 364 -10.68 0.52 -10.66
C VAL A 364 -12.19 0.82 -10.55
N MET A 365 -12.62 2.07 -10.74
CA MET A 365 -13.99 2.55 -10.56
C MET A 365 -14.42 3.53 -11.68
N PRO A 366 -14.45 3.08 -12.95
CA PRO A 366 -14.62 3.95 -14.13
C PRO A 366 -15.93 4.73 -14.23
N GLU A 367 -16.91 4.43 -13.38
CA GLU A 367 -18.18 5.11 -13.35
C GLU A 367 -18.13 6.50 -12.69
N THR A 368 -17.10 6.82 -11.89
CA THR A 368 -17.08 8.06 -11.10
C THR A 368 -15.67 8.47 -10.67
N ASN A 369 -15.41 9.79 -10.62
CA ASN A 369 -14.24 10.42 -9.99
C ASN A 369 -14.68 11.36 -8.84
N SER A 370 -15.64 10.90 -8.04
CA SER A 370 -16.25 11.68 -6.98
C SER A 370 -15.43 11.67 -5.70
N ILE A 371 -15.70 12.61 -4.79
CA ILE A 371 -15.10 12.65 -3.43
C ILE A 371 -15.53 11.50 -2.48
N ALA A 372 -16.15 10.44 -2.99
CA ALA A 372 -16.60 9.30 -2.19
C ALA A 372 -15.40 8.47 -1.72
N GLN A 373 -15.48 7.93 -0.50
CA GLN A 373 -14.48 7.00 0.03
C GLN A 373 -14.78 5.57 -0.46
N GLU A 374 -14.75 5.41 -1.78
CA GLU A 374 -14.97 4.16 -2.51
C GLU A 374 -13.87 3.99 -3.57
N GLY A 375 -13.55 2.75 -3.94
CA GLY A 375 -12.45 2.47 -4.90
C GLY A 375 -11.16 2.06 -4.21
N SER A 376 -10.01 2.56 -4.69
CA SER A 376 -8.69 2.20 -4.17
C SER A 376 -8.43 2.78 -2.79
N TRP A 377 -7.98 1.92 -1.88
CA TRP A 377 -7.64 2.26 -0.50
C TRP A 377 -6.14 2.52 -0.35
N SER A 378 -5.28 1.58 -0.74
CA SER A 378 -3.83 1.68 -0.57
C SER A 378 -3.12 0.88 -1.66
N ASN A 379 -1.82 1.14 -1.84
CA ASN A 379 -0.96 0.41 -2.77
C ASN A 379 0.30 -0.10 -2.05
N TYR A 380 0.87 -1.21 -2.53
CA TYR A 380 2.19 -1.70 -2.11
C TYR A 380 3.05 -1.88 -3.37
N PRO A 381 3.95 -0.92 -3.65
CA PRO A 381 4.73 -0.88 -4.90
C PRO A 381 6.13 -1.50 -4.80
N TRP A 382 6.48 -2.17 -3.68
CA TRP A 382 7.82 -2.72 -3.47
C TRP A 382 8.00 -4.16 -3.98
N TRP A 383 7.08 -4.70 -4.78
CA TRP A 383 7.30 -5.96 -5.49
C TRP A 383 8.29 -5.77 -6.64
N ASP A 384 8.92 -6.85 -7.09
CA ASP A 384 9.95 -6.78 -8.14
C ASP A 384 9.38 -6.24 -9.48
N ASP A 385 8.18 -6.68 -9.90
CA ASP A 385 7.64 -6.44 -11.25
C ASP A 385 6.16 -5.98 -11.29
N PHE A 386 5.54 -5.70 -10.14
CA PHE A 386 4.14 -5.32 -10.05
C PHE A 386 3.85 -4.43 -8.82
N VAL A 387 2.63 -3.91 -8.73
CA VAL A 387 2.09 -3.19 -7.57
C VAL A 387 0.80 -3.87 -7.17
N SER A 388 0.59 -4.09 -5.87
CA SER A 388 -0.71 -4.53 -5.36
C SER A 388 -1.53 -3.32 -4.91
N VAL A 389 -2.83 -3.33 -5.21
CA VAL A 389 -3.76 -2.26 -4.85
C VAL A 389 -4.96 -2.86 -4.15
N SER A 390 -5.24 -2.40 -2.94
CA SER A 390 -6.44 -2.78 -2.22
C SER A 390 -7.59 -1.83 -2.55
N THR A 391 -8.81 -2.37 -2.58
CA THR A 391 -10.02 -1.59 -2.86
C THR A 391 -11.14 -1.94 -1.87
N THR A 392 -12.06 -1.01 -1.65
CA THR A 392 -13.16 -1.22 -0.70
C THR A 392 -14.17 -2.28 -1.14
N ALA A 393 -14.42 -2.40 -2.44
CA ALA A 393 -15.42 -3.34 -2.99
C ALA A 393 -14.82 -4.39 -3.94
N GLY A 394 -13.80 -4.03 -4.71
CA GLY A 394 -13.21 -4.89 -5.75
C GLY A 394 -12.22 -5.94 -5.21
N GLY A 395 -11.82 -5.87 -3.94
CA GLY A 395 -10.79 -6.73 -3.36
C GLY A 395 -9.37 -6.28 -3.70
N LEU A 396 -8.48 -7.24 -3.95
CA LEU A 396 -7.07 -7.02 -4.25
C LEU A 396 -6.84 -7.07 -5.77
N TYR A 397 -6.20 -6.04 -6.31
CA TYR A 397 -5.72 -5.97 -7.69
C TYR A 397 -4.20 -6.10 -7.71
N LEU A 398 -3.68 -6.86 -8.68
CA LEU A 398 -2.24 -6.97 -8.97
C LEU A 398 -2.01 -6.35 -10.34
N LEU A 399 -1.29 -5.24 -10.37
CA LEU A 399 -1.15 -4.37 -11.54
C LEU A 399 0.33 -4.26 -11.94
N GLN A 400 0.61 -4.11 -13.22
CA GLN A 400 1.98 -3.96 -13.71
C GLN A 400 2.14 -2.66 -14.46
N TYR A 401 2.96 -1.76 -13.93
CA TYR A 401 3.40 -0.59 -14.67
C TYR A 401 4.39 -1.01 -15.77
N VAL A 402 4.07 -0.67 -17.00
CA VAL A 402 4.88 -0.90 -18.20
C VAL A 402 5.19 0.47 -18.80
N PRO A 403 6.34 1.08 -18.46
CA PRO A 403 6.70 2.38 -19.01
C PRO A 403 6.77 2.29 -20.53
N GLU A 404 6.31 3.34 -21.23
CA GLU A 404 6.46 3.42 -22.68
C GLU A 404 7.93 3.18 -23.04
N ALA A 405 8.19 2.27 -23.98
CA ALA A 405 9.53 2.06 -24.47
C ALA A 405 10.08 3.42 -24.96
N PRO A 406 11.28 3.85 -24.52
CA PRO A 406 11.81 5.14 -24.94
C PRO A 406 11.79 5.18 -26.46
N THR A 407 11.05 6.14 -27.01
CA THR A 407 10.93 6.31 -28.46
C THR A 407 12.33 6.28 -29.03
N SER A 408 12.65 5.24 -29.81
CA SER A 408 13.98 5.11 -30.39
C SER A 408 14.19 6.34 -31.25
N VAL A 409 15.07 7.26 -30.81
CA VAL A 409 15.47 8.39 -31.62
C VAL A 409 16.08 7.80 -32.87
N SER A 410 15.34 7.85 -33.98
CA SER A 410 15.88 7.39 -35.25
C SER A 410 17.10 8.25 -35.54
N LEU A 411 18.30 7.66 -35.52
CA LEU A 411 19.52 8.30 -36.01
C LEU A 411 19.47 8.33 -37.54
N SER A 412 18.44 8.95 -38.12
CA SER A 412 18.37 9.28 -39.53
C SER A 412 19.09 10.62 -39.78
N GLY A 413 20.37 10.69 -39.38
CA GLY A 413 21.12 11.95 -39.40
C GLY A 413 22.63 11.87 -39.64
N PHE A 414 23.24 10.69 -39.74
CA PHE A 414 24.68 10.56 -40.00
C PHE A 414 24.99 9.57 -41.13
N ALA A 415 24.45 9.82 -42.32
CA ALA A 415 25.00 9.26 -43.55
C ALA A 415 26.14 10.18 -44.03
N GLY A 416 27.36 9.97 -43.54
CA GLY A 416 28.48 10.77 -44.02
C GLY A 416 29.81 10.70 -43.27
N ILE A 417 30.24 9.55 -42.75
CA ILE A 417 31.64 9.38 -42.35
C ILE A 417 32.13 8.02 -42.89
N PRO A 418 33.21 7.99 -43.71
CA PRO A 418 33.73 6.74 -44.23
C PRO A 418 34.37 5.91 -43.11
N ALA A 419 33.99 4.63 -43.05
CA ALA A 419 34.52 3.67 -42.10
C ALA A 419 36.01 3.41 -42.32
N THR A 420 36.84 3.70 -41.32
CA THR A 420 38.19 3.12 -41.18
C THR A 420 38.13 1.97 -40.17
N PRO A 421 38.70 0.79 -40.46
CA PRO A 421 38.60 -0.36 -39.57
C PRO A 421 39.64 -0.22 -38.45
N LEU A 422 39.19 0.05 -37.23
CA LEU A 422 39.97 -0.11 -36.02
C LEU A 422 39.53 -1.41 -35.34
N TRP A 423 40.46 -2.36 -35.28
CA TRP A 423 40.33 -3.59 -34.50
C TRP A 423 40.47 -3.25 -33.01
N LEU A 424 39.46 -3.58 -32.20
CA LEU A 424 39.61 -3.68 -30.74
C LEU A 424 39.25 -5.12 -30.30
N PRO A 425 40.01 -5.70 -29.34
CA PRO A 425 39.82 -7.08 -28.90
C PRO A 425 38.68 -7.19 -27.88
N LEU A 426 37.94 -8.30 -27.96
CA LEU A 426 37.02 -8.78 -26.94
C LEU A 426 37.76 -8.96 -25.60
N LEU A 427 37.31 -8.27 -24.55
CA LEU A 427 37.66 -8.58 -23.16
C LEU A 427 36.39 -8.97 -22.41
N LEU A 428 36.46 -10.14 -21.78
CA LEU A 428 35.41 -10.81 -21.03
C LEU A 428 34.88 -9.94 -19.89
N LEU A 429 33.55 -9.83 -19.79
CA LEU A 429 32.86 -9.54 -18.53
C LEU A 429 32.41 -10.87 -17.91
N GLY A 430 33.25 -11.37 -17.01
CA GLY A 430 32.84 -12.36 -16.01
C GLY A 430 32.46 -11.65 -14.71
N SER A 431 31.57 -12.30 -13.95
CA SER A 431 31.08 -11.96 -12.60
C SER A 431 30.18 -10.73 -12.46
N LEU A 432 28.88 -10.93 -12.78
CA LEU A 432 27.77 -10.15 -12.21
C LEU A 432 26.75 -11.15 -11.63
N SER A 433 27.10 -11.79 -10.50
CA SER A 433 26.19 -12.75 -9.84
C SER A 433 26.29 -12.72 -8.31
N LEU A 434 26.87 -11.66 -7.73
CA LEU A 434 26.99 -11.54 -6.27
C LEU A 434 26.54 -10.20 -5.66
N VAL A 435 25.94 -9.31 -6.46
CA VAL A 435 25.50 -7.98 -5.97
C VAL A 435 23.98 -7.91 -5.75
N ILE A 436 23.20 -8.86 -6.28
CA ILE A 436 21.72 -8.83 -6.16
C ILE A 436 21.24 -9.19 -4.74
N LEU A 437 22.00 -9.96 -3.96
CA LEU A 437 21.56 -10.36 -2.61
C LEU A 437 21.74 -9.27 -1.54
N ALA A 438 22.51 -8.21 -1.82
CA ALA A 438 22.76 -7.13 -0.86
C ALA A 438 21.79 -5.94 -1.00
N TRP A 439 20.97 -5.92 -2.06
CA TRP A 439 20.01 -4.83 -2.31
C TRP A 439 18.62 -5.10 -1.71
N ARG A 440 18.30 -6.35 -1.35
CA ARG A 440 17.03 -6.75 -0.72
C ARG A 440 16.87 -6.36 0.76
N LYS A 441 17.88 -5.76 1.40
CA LYS A 441 17.89 -5.46 2.85
C LYS A 441 17.79 -3.98 3.22
N GLN A 442 17.63 -3.09 2.25
CA GLN A 442 17.63 -1.64 2.49
C GLN A 442 16.31 -0.93 2.17
N ARG A 443 15.27 -1.65 1.75
CA ARG A 443 13.93 -1.08 1.52
C ARG A 443 12.86 -2.12 1.78
N ALA A 444 12.57 -2.31 3.06
CA ALA A 444 11.22 -2.34 3.59
C ALA A 444 11.23 -1.34 4.75
#